data_AF-A0A920IPS0-F1
#
_entry.id   AF-A0A920IPS0-F1
#
_cell.length_a   1.000
_cell.length_b   1.000
_cell.length_c   1.000
_cell.angle_alpha   90.00
_cell.angle_beta   90.00
_cell.angle_gamma   90.00
#
_symmetry.space_group_name_H-M   'P 1'
#
loop_
_entity.id
_entity.type
_entity.pdbx_description
1 polymer ?
#
loop_
_entity_poly.entity_id
_entity_poly.type
_entity_poly.pdbx_seq_one_letter_code
_entity_poly.pdbx_strand_id
1 'polypeptide(L)'
;MKTAWSENFDRKSDIENIFQLQEDIVSNVIDALVGSGAVLSKEVVKAATVAGSNSMDAYTCVNIARNLFIKITPDGFFKSLECLEKSVKEDPNYKEAWQYYGYVLGWSYSIFKVNSIDILSKALNATEEAIALDPNYAEAHASKAEIEFYYKNFEGMLKAGNKAIELAPNNANVLGRVSYLFALSGWGCHSSKELKEKYEIDNKACYRLKRGHEIAVAADKLDPYKTVTFDNFGRAPLYQDSKDWEKLLAVMEEQPADFMWWHHYMGTASHHLGKKENAQKYFDRVKELLGGENTLDALKKEAAIWHEMTVIEEMMPVYLEYGLK
;
A
#
# COMPACT_ATOMS: atom_id res chain seq x y z
N MET A 1 -14.26 16.43 -10.33
CA MET A 1 -13.19 15.66 -10.98
C MET A 1 -13.42 14.21 -10.55
N LYS A 2 -13.93 13.36 -11.45
CA LYS A 2 -14.11 11.93 -11.14
C LYS A 2 -12.73 11.37 -10.85
N THR A 3 -12.47 10.96 -9.62
CA THR A 3 -11.25 10.21 -9.31
C THR A 3 -11.33 8.89 -10.08
N ALA A 4 -10.19 8.29 -10.45
CA ALA A 4 -10.10 7.11 -11.31
C ALA A 4 -10.80 5.82 -10.78
N TRP A 5 -11.58 5.98 -9.71
CA TRP A 5 -12.20 4.97 -8.86
C TRP A 5 -13.72 4.89 -9.03
N SER A 6 -14.35 5.82 -9.77
CA SER A 6 -15.81 5.82 -10.00
C SER A 6 -16.26 5.04 -11.25
N GLU A 7 -15.36 4.36 -11.94
CA GLU A 7 -15.70 3.52 -13.09
C GLU A 7 -15.90 2.08 -12.62
N ASN A 8 -17.08 1.53 -12.90
CA ASN A 8 -17.36 0.10 -12.80
C ASN A 8 -16.52 -0.62 -13.85
N PHE A 9 -15.26 -0.88 -13.53
CA PHE A 9 -14.43 -1.74 -14.36
C PHE A 9 -14.75 -3.19 -14.04
N ASP A 10 -15.07 -3.98 -15.06
CA ASP A 10 -15.27 -5.43 -14.93
C ASP A 10 -13.90 -6.15 -14.89
N ARG A 11 -13.07 -5.82 -13.88
CA ARG A 11 -11.60 -6.11 -13.84
C ARG A 11 -11.21 -7.55 -13.59
N LYS A 12 -12.15 -8.48 -13.48
CA LYS A 12 -11.81 -9.90 -13.36
C LYS A 12 -11.25 -10.43 -14.68
N SER A 13 -11.86 -10.02 -15.80
CA SER A 13 -11.35 -10.35 -17.14
C SER A 13 -10.04 -9.61 -17.45
N ASP A 14 -9.86 -8.36 -17.01
CA ASP A 14 -8.65 -7.59 -17.32
C ASP A 14 -7.40 -8.13 -16.61
N ILE A 15 -7.56 -8.67 -15.40
CA ILE A 15 -6.47 -9.33 -14.65
C ILE A 15 -6.23 -10.75 -15.14
N GLU A 16 -7.25 -11.47 -15.61
CA GLU A 16 -7.03 -12.73 -16.34
C GLU A 16 -6.34 -12.48 -17.69
N ASN A 17 -6.70 -11.40 -18.39
CA ASN A 17 -6.11 -10.98 -19.66
C ASN A 17 -4.69 -10.44 -19.51
N ILE A 18 -4.32 -9.84 -18.37
CA ILE A 18 -2.93 -9.40 -18.16
C ILE A 18 -1.93 -10.56 -18.24
N PHE A 19 -2.37 -11.77 -17.86
CA PHE A 19 -1.55 -12.98 -17.96
C PHE A 19 -1.61 -13.63 -19.34
N GLN A 20 -2.51 -13.18 -20.22
CA GLN A 20 -2.65 -13.64 -21.61
C GLN A 20 -2.14 -12.61 -22.63
N LEU A 21 -1.81 -11.38 -22.20
CA LEU A 21 -1.33 -10.34 -23.11
C LEU A 21 0.17 -10.53 -23.39
N GLN A 22 0.51 -10.73 -24.66
CA GLN A 22 1.82 -10.44 -25.21
C GLN A 22 1.63 -9.47 -26.37
N GLU A 23 2.14 -8.24 -26.26
CA GLU A 23 3.07 -7.60 -27.23
C GLU A 23 3.40 -6.13 -26.92
N ASP A 24 4.71 -5.81 -27.03
CA ASP A 24 5.41 -4.53 -27.28
C ASP A 24 4.98 -3.22 -26.59
N ILE A 25 5.21 -3.14 -25.28
CA ILE A 25 5.19 -1.87 -24.53
C ILE A 25 6.51 -1.08 -24.61
N VAL A 26 7.61 -1.72 -25.02
CA VAL A 26 8.94 -1.19 -24.72
C VAL A 26 9.45 -0.17 -25.74
N SER A 27 9.13 -0.31 -27.04
CA SER A 27 9.70 0.60 -28.06
C SER A 27 9.19 2.05 -27.89
N ASN A 28 7.90 2.25 -27.64
CA ASN A 28 7.31 3.59 -27.65
C ASN A 28 7.69 4.46 -26.42
N VAL A 29 7.97 3.85 -25.26
CA VAL A 29 8.38 4.61 -24.05
C VAL A 29 9.85 5.00 -24.14
N ILE A 30 10.68 4.11 -24.68
CA ILE A 30 12.09 4.40 -24.96
C ILE A 30 12.17 5.50 -26.01
N ASP A 31 11.41 5.45 -27.10
CA ASP A 31 11.43 6.51 -28.12
C ASP A 31 10.97 7.87 -27.59
N ALA A 32 10.04 7.90 -26.64
CA ALA A 32 9.59 9.13 -25.97
C ALA A 32 10.62 9.69 -24.97
N LEU A 33 11.36 8.82 -24.25
CA LEU A 33 12.46 9.22 -23.35
C LEU A 33 13.76 9.52 -24.11
N VAL A 34 14.01 8.84 -25.24
CA VAL A 34 15.23 8.87 -26.09
C VAL A 34 15.06 9.82 -27.28
N GLY A 35 14.03 10.66 -27.30
CA GLY A 35 13.87 11.78 -28.25
C GLY A 35 15.04 12.77 -28.29
N SER A 36 16.12 12.54 -27.53
CA SER A 36 17.40 13.26 -27.49
C SER A 36 18.63 12.39 -27.85
N GLY A 37 18.54 11.55 -28.88
CA GLY A 37 19.71 11.05 -29.64
C GLY A 37 20.62 9.99 -28.97
N ALA A 38 21.57 9.46 -29.75
CA ALA A 38 22.44 8.32 -29.42
C ALA A 38 23.39 8.49 -28.22
N VAL A 39 23.45 9.67 -27.60
CA VAL A 39 24.21 9.92 -26.37
C VAL A 39 23.39 9.49 -25.15
N LEU A 40 22.08 9.75 -25.16
CA LEU A 40 21.18 9.36 -24.08
C LEU A 40 21.10 7.84 -23.93
N SER A 41 21.08 7.09 -25.04
CA SER A 41 21.05 5.61 -24.99
C SER A 41 22.30 5.01 -24.35
N LYS A 42 23.49 5.57 -24.60
CA LYS A 42 24.74 5.12 -23.95
C LYS A 42 24.76 5.44 -22.45
N GLU A 43 24.23 6.60 -22.07
CA GLU A 43 24.13 7.00 -20.67
C GLU A 43 23.13 6.13 -19.90
N VAL A 44 21.98 5.80 -20.52
CA VAL A 44 21.00 4.90 -19.91
C VAL A 44 21.55 3.47 -19.81
N VAL A 45 22.24 2.94 -20.84
CA VAL A 45 22.91 1.64 -20.74
C VAL A 45 23.93 1.64 -19.61
N LYS A 46 24.74 2.69 -19.48
CA LYS A 46 25.69 2.83 -18.37
C LYS A 46 24.97 2.88 -17.01
N ALA A 47 23.87 3.63 -16.90
CA ALA A 47 23.07 3.71 -15.69
C ALA A 47 22.44 2.34 -15.33
N ALA A 48 21.93 1.61 -16.31
CA ALA A 48 21.39 0.27 -16.15
C ALA A 48 22.46 -0.71 -15.64
N THR A 49 23.64 -0.73 -16.26
CA THR A 49 24.76 -1.57 -15.81
C THR A 49 25.22 -1.21 -14.39
N VAL A 50 25.30 0.09 -14.06
CA VAL A 50 25.63 0.55 -12.69
C VAL A 50 24.56 0.11 -11.69
N ALA A 51 23.30 0.08 -12.09
CA ALA A 51 22.19 -0.42 -11.29
C ALA A 51 22.13 -1.96 -11.23
N GLY A 52 23.05 -2.68 -11.88
CA GLY A 52 23.10 -4.14 -11.88
C GLY A 52 22.20 -4.82 -12.90
N SER A 53 21.61 -4.06 -13.84
CA SER A 53 20.80 -4.60 -14.93
C SER A 53 21.64 -4.78 -16.20
N ASN A 54 21.42 -5.89 -16.90
CA ASN A 54 21.95 -6.16 -18.23
C ASN A 54 20.95 -5.78 -19.34
N SER A 55 19.75 -5.31 -18.98
CA SER A 55 18.70 -4.89 -19.89
C SER A 55 18.29 -3.43 -19.62
N MET A 56 18.51 -2.57 -20.60
CA MET A 56 18.03 -1.18 -20.56
C MET A 56 16.50 -1.10 -20.37
N ASP A 57 15.79 -2.08 -20.93
CA ASP A 57 14.34 -2.17 -20.89
C ASP A 57 13.88 -2.52 -19.46
N ALA A 58 14.52 -3.50 -18.83
CA ALA A 58 14.24 -3.88 -17.44
C ALA A 58 14.53 -2.73 -16.47
N TYR A 59 15.64 -2.02 -16.65
CA TYR A 59 15.95 -0.80 -15.92
C TYR A 59 14.86 0.27 -16.07
N THR A 60 14.37 0.46 -17.29
CA THR A 60 13.29 1.42 -17.59
C THR A 60 11.98 1.01 -16.92
N CYS A 61 11.58 -0.26 -17.00
CA CYS A 61 10.37 -0.78 -16.35
C CYS A 61 10.38 -0.55 -14.83
N VAL A 62 11.52 -0.77 -14.17
CA VAL A 62 11.70 -0.47 -12.74
C VAL A 62 11.46 1.01 -12.44
N ASN A 63 11.96 1.92 -13.29
CA ASN A 63 11.74 3.35 -13.11
C ASN A 63 10.29 3.77 -13.39
N ILE A 64 9.59 3.12 -14.32
CA ILE A 64 8.15 3.31 -14.50
C ILE A 64 7.40 2.90 -13.22
N ALA A 65 7.71 1.74 -12.67
CA ALA A 65 7.11 1.23 -11.43
C ALA A 65 7.40 2.12 -10.21
N ARG A 66 8.60 2.70 -10.11
CA ARG A 66 8.94 3.71 -9.09
C ARG A 66 8.01 4.91 -9.13
N ASN A 67 7.70 5.39 -10.33
CA ASN A 67 6.86 6.58 -10.51
C ASN A 67 5.36 6.29 -10.38
N LEU A 68 4.93 5.01 -10.51
CA LEU A 68 3.52 4.61 -10.38
C LEU A 68 2.90 5.11 -9.08
N PHE A 69 3.62 5.02 -7.96
CA PHE A 69 3.11 5.35 -6.64
C PHE A 69 3.05 6.85 -6.35
N ILE A 70 3.62 7.71 -7.22
CA ILE A 70 3.39 9.16 -7.16
C ILE A 70 1.96 9.49 -7.61
N LYS A 71 1.47 8.79 -8.64
CA LYS A 71 0.11 8.93 -9.15
C LYS A 71 -0.35 7.63 -9.76
N ILE A 72 -1.16 6.91 -9.00
CA ILE A 72 -1.71 5.64 -9.43
C ILE A 72 -2.84 5.89 -10.44
N THR A 73 -2.66 5.39 -11.65
CA THR A 73 -3.71 5.32 -12.68
C THR A 73 -3.89 3.86 -13.10
N PRO A 74 -5.09 3.43 -13.51
CA PRO A 74 -5.29 2.07 -13.99
C PRO A 74 -4.32 1.69 -15.12
N ASP A 75 -4.17 2.57 -16.12
CA ASP A 75 -3.24 2.39 -17.24
C ASP A 75 -1.79 2.26 -16.77
N GLY A 76 -1.32 3.19 -15.94
CA GLY A 76 0.05 3.16 -15.42
C GLY A 76 0.33 1.91 -14.58
N PHE A 77 -0.68 1.43 -13.85
CA PHE A 77 -0.58 0.21 -13.06
C PHE A 77 -0.39 -1.02 -13.95
N PHE A 78 -1.31 -1.25 -14.91
CA PHE A 78 -1.26 -2.41 -15.79
C PHE A 78 0.00 -2.41 -16.65
N LYS A 79 0.38 -1.22 -17.17
CA LYS A 79 1.63 -1.03 -17.88
C LYS A 79 2.85 -1.37 -17.04
N SER A 80 2.88 -0.96 -15.78
CA SER A 80 4.00 -1.30 -14.88
C SER A 80 4.08 -2.80 -14.66
N LEU A 81 2.93 -3.46 -14.43
CA LEU A 81 2.87 -4.88 -14.15
C LEU A 81 3.35 -5.72 -15.34
N GLU A 82 2.88 -5.42 -16.56
CA GLU A 82 3.30 -6.11 -17.79
C GLU A 82 4.80 -5.89 -18.08
N CYS A 83 5.28 -4.64 -17.96
CA CYS A 83 6.68 -4.29 -18.18
C CYS A 83 7.60 -5.06 -17.20
N LEU A 84 7.21 -5.12 -15.93
CA LEU A 84 7.95 -5.85 -14.89
C LEU A 84 7.93 -7.36 -15.11
N GLU A 85 6.80 -7.94 -15.55
CA GLU A 85 6.74 -9.37 -15.87
C GLU A 85 7.70 -9.74 -17.01
N LYS A 86 7.80 -8.89 -18.04
CA LYS A 86 8.80 -9.06 -19.11
C LYS A 86 10.23 -8.91 -18.56
N SER A 87 10.45 -7.91 -17.72
CA SER A 87 11.76 -7.59 -17.12
C SER A 87 12.36 -8.78 -16.35
N VAL A 88 11.56 -9.46 -15.53
CA VAL A 88 12.05 -10.59 -14.72
C VAL A 88 12.36 -11.84 -15.54
N LYS A 89 11.80 -11.95 -16.76
CA LYS A 89 12.12 -13.02 -17.71
C LYS A 89 13.39 -12.72 -18.52
N GLU A 90 13.58 -11.46 -18.92
CA GLU A 90 14.69 -11.03 -19.76
C GLU A 90 15.99 -10.77 -18.98
N ASP A 91 15.88 -10.23 -17.76
CA ASP A 91 17.01 -9.95 -16.88
C ASP A 91 16.75 -10.52 -15.48
N PRO A 92 16.75 -11.86 -15.33
CA PRO A 92 16.38 -12.53 -14.09
C PRO A 92 17.35 -12.27 -12.93
N ASN A 93 18.50 -11.64 -13.18
CA ASN A 93 19.45 -11.27 -12.12
C ASN A 93 19.23 -9.84 -11.60
N TYR A 94 18.28 -9.09 -12.17
CA TYR A 94 17.99 -7.72 -11.74
C TYR A 94 16.98 -7.71 -10.59
N LYS A 95 17.51 -7.73 -9.35
CA LYS A 95 16.72 -7.81 -8.10
C LYS A 95 15.64 -6.73 -7.98
N GLU A 96 15.88 -5.52 -8.49
CA GLU A 96 14.91 -4.43 -8.46
C GLU A 96 13.67 -4.77 -9.28
N ALA A 97 13.83 -5.42 -10.44
CA ALA A 97 12.69 -5.86 -11.25
C ALA A 97 11.83 -6.87 -10.49
N TRP A 98 12.45 -7.87 -9.86
CA TRP A 98 11.75 -8.84 -9.02
C TRP A 98 11.03 -8.19 -7.83
N GLN A 99 11.70 -7.26 -7.13
CA GLN A 99 11.10 -6.57 -6.00
C GLN A 99 9.90 -5.71 -6.41
N TYR A 100 10.02 -4.90 -7.46
CA TYR A 100 8.90 -4.09 -7.94
C TYR A 100 7.79 -4.96 -8.53
N TYR A 101 8.11 -6.07 -9.18
CA TYR A 101 7.11 -7.01 -9.68
C TYR A 101 6.28 -7.59 -8.54
N GLY A 102 6.92 -8.08 -7.48
CA GLY A 102 6.23 -8.54 -6.28
C GLY A 102 5.43 -7.44 -5.60
N TYR A 103 5.98 -6.23 -5.51
CA TYR A 103 5.31 -5.09 -4.87
C TYR A 103 4.03 -4.67 -5.63
N VAL A 104 4.12 -4.52 -6.95
CA VAL A 104 2.96 -4.18 -7.79
C VAL A 104 1.93 -5.31 -7.78
N LEU A 105 2.33 -6.58 -7.85
CA LEU A 105 1.40 -7.71 -7.69
C LEU A 105 0.67 -7.68 -6.33
N GLY A 106 1.38 -7.36 -5.24
CA GLY A 106 0.78 -7.19 -3.92
C GLY A 106 -0.26 -6.06 -3.91
N TRP A 107 0.03 -4.93 -4.54
CA TRP A 107 -0.94 -3.83 -4.68
C TRP A 107 -2.12 -4.19 -5.60
N SER A 108 -1.97 -5.12 -6.54
CA SER A 108 -3.10 -5.60 -7.35
C SER A 108 -4.18 -6.23 -6.47
N TYR A 109 -3.77 -6.93 -5.40
CA TYR A 109 -4.70 -7.56 -4.46
C TYR A 109 -5.57 -6.50 -3.74
N SER A 110 -4.93 -5.44 -3.24
CA SER A 110 -5.63 -4.39 -2.48
C SER A 110 -6.41 -3.42 -3.39
N ILE A 111 -5.80 -2.91 -4.46
CA ILE A 111 -6.41 -1.93 -5.39
C ILE A 111 -7.58 -2.54 -6.17
N PHE A 112 -7.38 -3.70 -6.78
CA PHE A 112 -8.38 -4.29 -7.66
C PHE A 112 -9.32 -5.24 -6.93
N LYS A 113 -9.13 -5.41 -5.62
CA LYS A 113 -9.95 -6.28 -4.76
C LYS A 113 -10.01 -7.70 -5.32
N VAL A 114 -8.96 -8.11 -6.04
CA VAL A 114 -8.88 -9.45 -6.59
C VAL A 114 -8.44 -10.36 -5.47
N ASN A 115 -9.42 -11.04 -4.89
CA ASN A 115 -9.19 -12.04 -3.87
C ASN A 115 -8.65 -13.34 -4.50
N SER A 116 -7.52 -13.25 -5.21
CA SER A 116 -6.84 -14.38 -5.82
C SER A 116 -5.59 -14.69 -5.03
N ILE A 117 -5.61 -15.82 -4.32
CA ILE A 117 -4.46 -16.36 -3.60
C ILE A 117 -3.26 -16.60 -4.52
N ASP A 118 -3.52 -16.79 -5.82
CA ASP A 118 -2.48 -17.00 -6.83
C ASP A 118 -1.67 -15.73 -7.07
N ILE A 119 -2.30 -14.54 -7.02
CA ILE A 119 -1.60 -13.26 -7.18
C ILE A 119 -0.67 -13.01 -6.00
N LEU A 120 -1.14 -13.21 -4.78
CA LEU A 120 -0.30 -13.07 -3.59
C LEU A 120 0.84 -14.10 -3.58
N SER A 121 0.60 -15.31 -4.09
CA SER A 121 1.63 -16.36 -4.15
C SER A 121 2.72 -15.99 -5.16
N LYS A 122 2.33 -15.48 -6.33
CA LYS A 122 3.27 -14.94 -7.32
C LYS A 122 4.04 -13.74 -6.76
N ALA A 123 3.36 -12.85 -6.05
CA ALA A 123 3.97 -11.69 -5.41
C ALA A 123 5.05 -12.13 -4.41
N LEU A 124 4.71 -13.12 -3.56
CA LEU A 124 5.62 -13.64 -2.55
C LEU A 124 6.86 -14.24 -3.21
N ASN A 125 6.68 -15.11 -4.21
CA ASN A 125 7.79 -15.70 -4.97
C ASN A 125 8.69 -14.62 -5.58
N ALA A 126 8.12 -13.58 -6.21
CA ALA A 126 8.90 -12.49 -6.78
C ALA A 126 9.73 -11.74 -5.72
N THR A 127 9.18 -11.50 -4.52
CA THR A 127 9.98 -10.91 -3.43
C THR A 127 11.07 -11.86 -2.91
N GLU A 128 10.84 -13.16 -2.94
CA GLU A 128 11.84 -14.17 -2.54
C GLU A 128 12.98 -14.27 -3.55
N GLU A 129 12.71 -14.18 -4.85
CA GLU A 129 13.76 -14.08 -5.89
C GLU A 129 14.62 -12.83 -5.69
N ALA A 130 14.00 -11.66 -5.42
CA ALA A 130 14.75 -10.44 -5.12
C ALA A 130 15.66 -10.60 -3.89
N ILE A 131 15.18 -11.27 -2.84
CA ILE A 131 15.96 -11.56 -1.61
C ILE A 131 17.06 -12.61 -1.88
N ALA A 132 16.82 -13.59 -2.76
CA ALA A 132 17.82 -14.59 -3.13
C ALA A 132 18.99 -13.95 -3.89
N LEU A 133 18.70 -12.98 -4.76
CA LEU A 133 19.70 -12.20 -5.48
C LEU A 133 20.48 -11.24 -4.56
N ASP A 134 19.80 -10.64 -3.58
CA ASP A 134 20.44 -9.78 -2.58
C ASP A 134 19.73 -9.88 -1.21
N PRO A 135 20.28 -10.69 -0.29
CA PRO A 135 19.69 -10.86 1.05
C PRO A 135 19.64 -9.58 1.89
N ASN A 136 20.41 -8.55 1.51
CA ASN A 136 20.47 -7.26 2.19
C ASN A 136 19.62 -6.18 1.51
N TYR A 137 18.78 -6.54 0.54
CA TYR A 137 17.91 -5.59 -0.14
C TYR A 137 16.66 -5.26 0.71
N ALA A 138 16.74 -4.16 1.46
CA ALA A 138 15.70 -3.76 2.42
C ALA A 138 14.29 -3.62 1.82
N GLU A 139 14.16 -3.06 0.60
CA GLU A 139 12.87 -2.87 -0.07
C GLU A 139 12.19 -4.21 -0.45
N ALA A 140 12.97 -5.25 -0.72
CA ALA A 140 12.43 -6.59 -0.97
C ALA A 140 11.85 -7.20 0.30
N HIS A 141 12.53 -7.05 1.44
CA HIS A 141 12.01 -7.45 2.74
C HIS A 141 10.77 -6.65 3.16
N ALA A 142 10.72 -5.34 2.87
CA ALA A 142 9.54 -4.52 3.12
C ALA A 142 8.33 -4.98 2.27
N SER A 143 8.56 -5.27 0.99
CA SER A 143 7.52 -5.79 0.08
C SER A 143 7.04 -7.18 0.50
N LYS A 144 7.95 -8.04 0.96
CA LYS A 144 7.57 -9.35 1.54
C LYS A 144 6.69 -9.17 2.78
N ALA A 145 7.03 -8.25 3.68
CA ALA A 145 6.22 -7.99 4.88
C ALA A 145 4.79 -7.60 4.53
N GLU A 146 4.61 -6.80 3.47
CA GLU A 146 3.29 -6.38 2.98
C GLU A 146 2.46 -7.54 2.42
N ILE A 147 3.09 -8.46 1.69
CA ILE A 147 2.40 -9.65 1.16
C ILE A 147 2.01 -10.59 2.31
N GLU A 148 2.89 -10.79 3.28
CA GLU A 148 2.61 -11.58 4.49
C GLU A 148 1.50 -10.94 5.33
N PHE A 149 1.42 -9.61 5.35
CA PHE A 149 0.30 -8.88 5.96
C PHE A 149 -1.03 -9.23 5.28
N TYR A 150 -1.10 -9.25 3.95
CA TYR A 150 -2.33 -9.66 3.24
C TYR A 150 -2.70 -11.11 3.54
N TYR A 151 -1.72 -12.01 3.72
CA TYR A 151 -1.93 -13.38 4.15
C TYR A 151 -2.38 -13.54 5.61
N LYS A 152 -2.41 -12.47 6.42
CA LYS A 152 -2.54 -12.53 7.88
C LYS A 152 -1.44 -13.36 8.56
N ASN A 153 -0.32 -13.59 7.89
CA ASN A 153 0.85 -14.24 8.48
C ASN A 153 1.69 -13.21 9.23
N PHE A 154 1.19 -12.77 10.38
CA PHE A 154 1.78 -11.66 11.12
C PHE A 154 3.17 -11.96 11.70
N GLU A 155 3.51 -13.23 11.92
CA GLU A 155 4.88 -13.63 12.28
C GLU A 155 5.84 -13.47 11.10
N GLY A 156 5.43 -13.91 9.89
CA GLY A 156 6.19 -13.69 8.65
C GLY A 156 6.38 -12.20 8.35
N MET A 157 5.30 -11.42 8.48
CA MET A 157 5.32 -9.96 8.37
C MET A 157 6.32 -9.32 9.34
N LEU A 158 6.27 -9.69 10.62
CA LEU A 158 7.21 -9.18 11.64
C LEU A 158 8.66 -9.54 11.30
N LYS A 159 8.93 -10.76 10.87
CA LYS A 159 10.29 -11.21 10.50
C LYS A 159 10.84 -10.39 9.34
N ALA A 160 10.10 -10.29 8.23
CA ALA A 160 10.52 -9.56 7.05
C ALA A 160 10.64 -8.04 7.33
N GLY A 161 9.63 -7.45 7.98
CA GLY A 161 9.64 -6.02 8.32
C GLY A 161 10.78 -5.63 9.25
N ASN A 162 11.07 -6.44 10.28
CA ASN A 162 12.21 -6.19 11.16
C ASN A 162 13.55 -6.29 10.40
N LYS A 163 13.68 -7.22 9.45
CA LYS A 163 14.88 -7.30 8.62
C LYS A 163 15.03 -6.07 7.72
N ALA A 164 13.95 -5.58 7.13
CA ALA A 164 13.97 -4.34 6.34
C ALA A 164 14.44 -3.14 7.18
N ILE A 165 13.93 -3.00 8.41
CA ILE A 165 14.33 -1.94 9.35
C ILE A 165 15.82 -2.07 9.75
N GLU A 166 16.29 -3.30 10.02
CA GLU A 166 17.70 -3.57 10.35
C GLU A 166 18.64 -3.15 9.21
N LEU A 167 18.25 -3.44 7.97
CA LEU A 167 19.04 -3.15 6.77
C LEU A 167 19.03 -1.66 6.40
N ALA A 168 17.94 -0.95 6.67
CA ALA A 168 17.77 0.45 6.28
C ALA A 168 17.15 1.30 7.41
N PRO A 169 17.80 1.44 8.57
CA PRO A 169 17.22 2.09 9.76
C PRO A 169 17.04 3.59 9.61
N ASN A 170 17.65 4.22 8.60
CA ASN A 170 17.54 5.65 8.31
C ASN A 170 16.84 5.94 6.97
N ASN A 171 16.13 4.95 6.41
CA ASN A 171 15.36 5.13 5.18
C ASN A 171 13.88 5.36 5.53
N ALA A 172 13.42 6.61 5.40
CA ALA A 172 12.06 7.00 5.74
C ALA A 172 10.99 6.21 4.95
N ASN A 173 11.25 5.87 3.69
CA ASN A 173 10.33 5.07 2.87
C ASN A 173 10.19 3.64 3.43
N VAL A 174 11.30 2.95 3.69
CA VAL A 174 11.29 1.59 4.25
C VAL A 174 10.61 1.58 5.62
N LEU A 175 10.99 2.51 6.50
CA LEU A 175 10.38 2.60 7.82
C LEU A 175 8.88 2.92 7.73
N GLY A 176 8.49 3.86 6.87
CA GLY A 176 7.10 4.24 6.62
C GLY A 176 6.27 3.04 6.17
N ARG A 177 6.75 2.31 5.15
CA ARG A 177 6.10 1.10 4.64
C ARG A 177 5.89 0.04 5.71
N VAL A 178 6.93 -0.28 6.49
CA VAL A 178 6.82 -1.30 7.54
C VAL A 178 5.94 -0.81 8.70
N SER A 179 5.97 0.47 9.02
CA SER A 179 5.27 1.04 10.16
C SER A 179 3.75 0.89 10.09
N TYR A 180 3.14 1.19 8.93
CA TYR A 180 1.69 1.11 8.78
C TYR A 180 1.23 -0.35 8.78
N LEU A 181 2.00 -1.27 8.17
CA LEU A 181 1.70 -2.71 8.22
C LEU A 181 1.67 -3.22 9.65
N PHE A 182 2.67 -2.85 10.46
CA PHE A 182 2.70 -3.24 11.86
C PHE A 182 1.53 -2.62 12.63
N ALA A 183 1.27 -1.32 12.43
CA ALA A 183 0.20 -0.60 13.11
C ALA A 183 -1.19 -1.19 12.80
N LEU A 184 -1.52 -1.34 11.52
CA LEU A 184 -2.80 -1.89 11.05
C LEU A 184 -2.97 -3.35 11.46
N SER A 185 -1.91 -4.16 11.39
CA SER A 185 -2.01 -5.56 11.82
C SER A 185 -2.31 -5.71 13.31
N GLY A 186 -1.99 -4.68 14.11
CA GLY A 186 -2.25 -4.64 15.55
C GLY A 186 -3.64 -4.12 15.94
N TRP A 187 -4.51 -3.82 14.98
CA TRP A 187 -5.86 -3.35 15.28
C TRP A 187 -6.70 -4.34 16.07
N GLY A 188 -7.64 -3.79 16.85
CA GLY A 188 -8.44 -4.57 17.79
C GLY A 188 -7.73 -4.87 19.11
N CYS A 189 -6.54 -4.30 19.35
CA CYS A 189 -5.83 -4.43 20.63
C CYS A 189 -6.68 -3.96 21.82
N HIS A 190 -7.44 -2.86 21.69
CA HIS A 190 -8.30 -2.35 22.76
C HIS A 190 -9.79 -2.69 22.58
N SER A 191 -10.15 -3.48 21.56
CA SER A 191 -11.52 -3.92 21.32
C SER A 191 -12.06 -4.83 22.43
N SER A 192 -13.39 -4.97 22.44
CA SER A 192 -14.10 -5.85 23.38
C SER A 192 -13.67 -7.31 23.25
N LYS A 193 -13.91 -8.10 24.29
CA LYS A 193 -13.59 -9.53 24.28
C LYS A 193 -14.29 -10.26 23.13
N GLU A 194 -15.56 -9.93 22.90
CA GLU A 194 -16.38 -10.53 21.85
C GLU A 194 -15.82 -10.25 20.46
N LEU A 195 -15.35 -9.01 20.19
CA LEU A 195 -14.73 -8.67 18.92
C LEU A 195 -13.37 -9.34 18.73
N LYS A 196 -12.58 -9.43 19.81
CA LYS A 196 -11.30 -10.14 19.77
C LYS A 196 -11.48 -11.62 19.43
N GLU A 197 -12.49 -12.27 20.02
CA GLU A 197 -12.84 -13.66 19.72
C GLU A 197 -13.38 -13.81 18.29
N LYS A 198 -14.28 -12.92 17.85
CA LYS A 198 -14.89 -12.94 16.51
C LYS A 198 -13.87 -12.79 15.38
N TYR A 199 -12.87 -11.93 15.56
CA TYR A 199 -11.86 -11.62 14.53
C TYR A 199 -10.49 -12.24 14.82
N GLU A 200 -10.42 -13.16 15.77
CA GLU A 200 -9.20 -13.92 16.11
C GLU A 200 -8.00 -13.02 16.40
N ILE A 201 -8.23 -11.93 17.14
CA ILE A 201 -7.18 -10.95 17.47
C ILE A 201 -6.17 -11.60 18.42
N ASP A 202 -4.95 -11.80 17.92
CA ASP A 202 -3.88 -12.45 18.69
C ASP A 202 -3.32 -11.59 19.83
N ASN A 203 -2.58 -12.24 20.73
CA ASN A 203 -1.99 -11.59 21.91
C ASN A 203 -0.83 -10.61 21.59
N LYS A 204 -0.34 -10.59 20.35
CA LYS A 204 0.70 -9.66 19.88
C LYS A 204 0.10 -8.44 19.17
N ALA A 205 -1.22 -8.32 19.03
CA ALA A 205 -1.86 -7.18 18.38
C ALA A 205 -1.41 -5.84 18.99
N CYS A 206 -1.48 -5.71 20.32
CA CYS A 206 -1.02 -4.51 21.03
C CYS A 206 0.47 -4.19 20.84
N TYR A 207 1.31 -5.23 20.76
CA TYR A 207 2.74 -5.07 20.46
C TYR A 207 2.95 -4.51 19.06
N ARG A 208 2.26 -5.07 18.06
CA ARG A 208 2.37 -4.64 16.65
C ARG A 208 1.86 -3.22 16.47
N LEU A 209 0.72 -2.88 17.09
CA LEU A 209 0.14 -1.54 17.06
C LEU A 209 1.11 -0.48 17.59
N LYS A 210 1.65 -0.71 18.80
CA LYS A 210 2.60 0.20 19.44
C LYS A 210 3.90 0.32 18.65
N ARG A 211 4.47 -0.81 18.22
CA ARG A 211 5.73 -0.83 17.47
C ARG A 211 5.59 -0.12 16.12
N GLY A 212 4.49 -0.36 15.41
CA GLY A 212 4.17 0.34 14.15
C GLY A 212 4.14 1.85 14.35
N HIS A 213 3.44 2.33 15.38
CA HIS A 213 3.41 3.75 15.72
C HIS A 213 4.80 4.32 16.02
N GLU A 214 5.63 3.64 16.82
CA GLU A 214 6.98 4.09 17.14
C GLU A 214 7.87 4.22 15.90
N ILE A 215 7.80 3.24 14.99
CA ILE A 215 8.51 3.27 13.71
C ILE A 215 7.99 4.43 12.84
N ALA A 216 6.68 4.65 12.80
CA ALA A 216 6.09 5.73 12.02
C ALA A 216 6.56 7.11 12.51
N VAL A 217 6.65 7.31 13.83
CA VAL A 217 7.21 8.53 14.42
C VAL A 217 8.69 8.70 14.08
N ALA A 218 9.46 7.60 13.99
CA ALA A 218 10.85 7.67 13.56
C ALA A 218 10.98 7.99 12.06
N ALA A 219 10.17 7.36 11.21
CA ALA A 219 10.11 7.63 9.77
C ALA A 219 9.78 9.10 9.48
N ASP A 220 8.79 9.65 10.20
CA ASP A 220 8.36 11.03 10.08
C ASP A 220 9.47 12.06 10.31
N LYS A 221 10.33 11.80 11.31
CA LYS A 221 11.49 12.66 11.62
C LYS A 221 12.55 12.65 10.51
N LEU A 222 12.64 11.56 9.76
CA LEU A 222 13.59 11.41 8.65
C LEU A 222 13.07 12.05 7.36
N ASP A 223 11.77 12.39 7.29
CA ASP A 223 11.11 12.97 6.14
C ASP A 223 10.36 14.27 6.51
N PRO A 224 11.11 15.36 6.81
CA PRO A 224 10.52 16.63 7.24
C PRO A 224 9.64 17.29 6.17
N TYR A 225 9.77 16.86 4.91
CA TYR A 225 8.98 17.35 3.78
C TYR A 225 7.79 16.43 3.46
N LYS A 226 7.62 15.33 4.21
CA LYS A 226 6.47 14.41 4.13
C LYS A 226 6.26 13.87 2.71
N THR A 227 7.36 13.49 2.07
CA THR A 227 7.43 12.94 0.72
C THR A 227 7.08 11.45 0.65
N VAL A 228 7.22 10.71 1.75
CA VAL A 228 7.09 9.24 1.82
C VAL A 228 6.37 8.73 3.07
N THR A 229 5.77 9.59 3.89
CA THR A 229 5.17 9.23 5.20
C THR A 229 3.87 8.43 5.15
N PHE A 230 3.48 7.88 3.99
CA PHE A 230 2.23 7.12 3.79
C PHE A 230 1.04 7.77 4.52
N ASP A 231 0.87 9.08 4.32
CA ASP A 231 -0.18 9.94 4.88
C ASP A 231 -0.51 9.73 6.38
N ASN A 232 0.52 9.49 7.21
CA ASN A 232 0.37 9.24 8.65
C ASN A 232 -0.40 7.96 9.04
N PHE A 233 -0.64 7.03 8.10
CA PHE A 233 -1.34 5.77 8.38
C PHE A 233 -0.57 4.80 9.29
N GLY A 234 0.72 5.04 9.56
CA GLY A 234 1.46 4.34 10.62
C GLY A 234 1.22 4.91 12.03
N ARG A 235 0.84 6.19 12.16
CA ARG A 235 0.66 6.88 13.45
C ARG A 235 -0.79 6.83 13.92
N ALA A 236 -1.74 7.04 13.02
CA ALA A 236 -3.17 7.15 13.29
C ALA A 236 -3.81 5.90 13.95
N PRO A 237 -3.47 4.65 13.55
CA PRO A 237 -4.12 3.46 14.08
C PRO A 237 -4.10 3.35 15.60
N LEU A 238 -2.97 3.70 16.23
CA LEU A 238 -2.82 3.65 17.68
C LEU A 238 -3.80 4.61 18.38
N TYR A 239 -3.94 5.83 17.85
CA TYR A 239 -4.81 6.84 18.45
C TYR A 239 -6.28 6.49 18.28
N GLN A 240 -6.66 5.92 17.14
CA GLN A 240 -8.03 5.43 16.96
C GLN A 240 -8.36 4.27 17.90
N ASP A 241 -7.52 3.23 17.94
CA ASP A 241 -7.76 2.06 18.78
C ASP A 241 -7.74 2.41 20.29
N SER A 242 -6.87 3.33 20.71
CA SER A 242 -6.84 3.84 22.09
C SER A 242 -7.86 4.95 22.40
N LYS A 243 -8.65 5.39 21.42
CA LYS A 243 -9.67 6.45 21.52
C LYS A 243 -9.11 7.83 21.91
N ASP A 244 -7.87 8.13 21.52
CA ASP A 244 -7.25 9.44 21.64
C ASP A 244 -7.61 10.31 20.42
N TRP A 245 -8.84 10.81 20.41
CA TRP A 245 -9.41 11.51 19.25
C TRP A 245 -8.74 12.85 18.95
N GLU A 246 -8.20 13.53 19.96
CA GLU A 246 -7.47 14.79 19.79
C GLU A 246 -6.17 14.55 19.02
N LYS A 247 -5.38 13.55 19.43
CA LYS A 247 -4.14 13.21 18.71
C LYS A 247 -4.43 12.60 17.35
N LEU A 248 -5.49 11.79 17.22
CA LEU A 248 -5.89 11.26 15.93
C LEU A 248 -6.15 12.40 14.94
N LEU A 249 -6.98 13.36 15.33
CA LEU A 249 -7.30 14.51 14.49
C LEU A 249 -6.03 15.31 14.14
N ALA A 250 -5.23 15.67 15.15
CA ALA A 250 -4.02 16.47 14.95
C ALA A 250 -3.02 15.82 13.99
N VAL A 251 -2.80 14.51 14.12
CA VAL A 251 -1.88 13.78 13.24
C VAL A 251 -2.39 13.71 11.81
N MET A 252 -3.69 13.45 11.60
CA MET A 252 -4.24 13.37 10.25
C MET A 252 -4.26 14.75 9.55
N GLU A 253 -4.42 15.84 10.30
CA GLU A 253 -4.35 17.21 9.78
C GLU A 253 -2.95 17.60 9.29
N GLU A 254 -1.88 16.97 9.78
CA GLU A 254 -0.52 17.24 9.30
C GLU A 254 -0.32 16.88 7.82
N GLN A 255 -1.09 15.92 7.30
CA GLN A 255 -1.01 15.42 5.92
C GLN A 255 -2.41 15.23 5.32
N PRO A 256 -3.07 16.31 4.86
CA PRO A 256 -4.39 16.21 4.25
C PRO A 256 -4.36 15.42 2.95
N ALA A 257 -5.20 14.40 2.83
CA ALA A 257 -5.33 13.58 1.62
C ALA A 257 -6.80 13.41 1.22
N ASP A 258 -7.10 13.49 -0.07
CA ASP A 258 -8.44 13.17 -0.59
C ASP A 258 -8.58 11.67 -0.86
N PHE A 259 -8.42 10.90 0.22
CA PHE A 259 -8.45 9.45 0.23
C PHE A 259 -9.47 8.95 1.25
N MET A 260 -10.13 7.82 0.96
CA MET A 260 -11.26 7.33 1.75
C MET A 260 -10.88 7.12 3.23
N TRP A 261 -9.76 6.45 3.51
CA TRP A 261 -9.33 6.23 4.90
C TRP A 261 -8.96 7.53 5.61
N TRP A 262 -8.38 8.52 4.91
CA TRP A 262 -8.11 9.82 5.51
C TRP A 262 -9.39 10.50 5.98
N HIS A 263 -10.42 10.56 5.12
CA HIS A 263 -11.74 11.10 5.49
C HIS A 263 -12.41 10.28 6.59
N HIS A 264 -12.24 8.96 6.58
CA HIS A 264 -12.73 8.08 7.64
C HIS A 264 -12.14 8.41 9.01
N TYR A 265 -10.81 8.52 9.11
CA TYR A 265 -10.14 8.93 10.36
C TYR A 265 -10.59 10.31 10.82
N MET A 266 -10.68 11.28 9.90
CA MET A 266 -11.10 12.65 10.19
C MET A 266 -12.56 12.73 10.65
N GLY A 267 -13.45 11.97 10.02
CA GLY A 267 -14.87 11.87 10.39
C GLY A 267 -15.06 11.23 11.76
N THR A 268 -14.33 10.13 12.01
CA THR A 268 -14.32 9.40 13.28
C THR A 268 -13.88 10.30 14.44
N ALA A 269 -12.72 10.95 14.30
CA ALA A 269 -12.22 11.88 15.32
C ALA A 269 -13.17 13.07 15.53
N SER A 270 -13.69 13.65 14.44
CA SER A 270 -14.61 14.79 14.51
C SER A 270 -15.90 14.43 15.25
N HIS A 271 -16.46 13.25 15.01
CA HIS A 271 -17.66 12.78 15.70
C HIS A 271 -17.44 12.70 17.21
N HIS A 272 -16.38 12.02 17.64
CA HIS A 272 -16.11 11.82 19.07
C HIS A 272 -15.67 13.09 19.80
N LEU A 273 -15.18 14.10 19.07
CA LEU A 273 -14.89 15.44 19.60
C LEU A 273 -16.13 16.36 19.58
N GLY A 274 -17.31 15.86 19.20
CA GLY A 274 -18.55 16.64 19.15
C GLY A 274 -18.67 17.61 17.96
N LYS A 275 -17.74 17.55 16.99
CA LYS A 275 -17.73 18.38 15.78
C LYS A 275 -18.61 17.77 14.69
N LYS A 276 -19.93 17.70 14.93
CA LYS A 276 -20.88 16.96 14.07
C LYS A 276 -20.91 17.42 12.61
N GLU A 277 -20.82 18.72 12.34
CA GLU A 277 -20.81 19.25 10.98
C GLU A 277 -19.56 18.80 10.20
N ASN A 278 -18.40 18.79 10.87
CA ASN A 278 -17.16 18.27 10.28
C ASN A 278 -17.27 16.76 10.03
N ALA A 279 -17.79 16.00 11.00
CA ALA A 279 -18.00 14.57 10.84
C ALA A 279 -18.89 14.25 9.62
N GLN A 280 -20.02 14.96 9.47
CA GLN A 280 -20.92 14.83 8.32
C GLN A 280 -20.17 15.08 7.00
N LYS A 281 -19.42 16.18 6.90
CA LYS A 281 -18.64 16.52 5.71
C LYS A 281 -17.67 15.41 5.30
N TYR A 282 -16.93 14.85 6.26
CA TYR A 282 -15.96 13.80 5.98
C TYR A 282 -16.64 12.48 5.59
N PHE A 283 -17.72 12.09 6.30
CA PHE A 283 -18.48 10.89 5.97
C PHE A 283 -19.25 10.99 4.65
N ASP A 284 -19.71 12.18 4.24
CA ASP A 284 -20.23 12.43 2.90
C ASP A 284 -19.16 12.19 1.83
N ARG A 285 -17.92 12.64 2.08
CA ARG A 285 -16.81 12.37 1.16
C ARG A 285 -16.44 10.90 1.10
N VAL A 286 -16.51 10.16 2.21
CA VAL A 286 -16.36 8.69 2.23
C VAL A 286 -17.41 8.02 1.33
N LYS A 287 -18.69 8.40 1.42
CA LYS A 287 -19.75 7.87 0.55
C LYS A 287 -19.47 8.15 -0.93
N GLU A 288 -19.10 9.38 -1.26
CA GLU A 288 -18.77 9.77 -2.64
C GLU A 288 -17.62 8.93 -3.21
N LEU A 289 -16.54 8.74 -2.43
CA LEU A 289 -15.37 7.97 -2.85
C LEU A 289 -15.65 6.47 -2.99
N LEU A 290 -16.66 5.95 -2.28
CA LEU A 290 -17.10 4.55 -2.34
C LEU A 290 -18.22 4.29 -3.35
N GLY A 291 -18.65 5.31 -4.12
CA GLY A 291 -19.67 5.15 -5.18
C GLY A 291 -21.11 5.41 -4.75
N GLY A 292 -21.34 5.97 -3.56
CA GLY A 292 -22.63 6.45 -3.08
C GLY A 292 -23.52 5.39 -2.44
N GLU A 293 -24.05 4.45 -3.21
CA GLU A 293 -24.95 3.40 -2.70
C GLU A 293 -24.16 2.21 -2.12
N ASN A 294 -24.75 1.50 -1.14
CA ASN A 294 -24.13 0.34 -0.46
C ASN A 294 -22.76 0.64 0.15
N THR A 295 -22.61 1.84 0.71
CA THR A 295 -21.34 2.34 1.25
C THR A 295 -20.84 1.46 2.40
N LEU A 296 -21.73 0.92 3.26
CA LEU A 296 -21.31 0.05 4.36
C LEU A 296 -20.67 -1.24 3.86
N ASP A 297 -21.26 -1.86 2.83
CA ASP A 297 -20.71 -3.08 2.25
C ASP A 297 -19.41 -2.82 1.49
N ALA A 298 -19.31 -1.67 0.81
CA ALA A 298 -18.07 -1.22 0.19
C ALA A 298 -16.97 -1.01 1.26
N LEU A 299 -17.28 -0.32 2.35
CA LEU A 299 -16.36 -0.06 3.46
C LEU A 299 -15.92 -1.36 4.15
N LYS A 300 -16.83 -2.32 4.37
CA LYS A 300 -16.48 -3.65 4.91
C LYS A 300 -15.51 -4.40 4.00
N LYS A 301 -15.67 -4.32 2.68
CA LYS A 301 -14.74 -4.94 1.73
C LYS A 301 -13.35 -4.32 1.81
N GLU A 302 -13.26 -3.00 1.93
CA GLU A 302 -11.99 -2.31 2.17
C GLU A 302 -11.36 -2.73 3.49
N ALA A 303 -12.14 -2.70 4.58
CA ALA A 303 -11.66 -3.06 5.91
C ALA A 303 -11.19 -4.51 6.01
N ALA A 304 -11.79 -5.42 5.24
CA ALA A 304 -11.37 -6.82 5.21
C ALA A 304 -9.94 -7.01 4.65
N ILE A 305 -9.53 -6.17 3.69
CA ILE A 305 -8.18 -6.20 3.10
C ILE A 305 -7.14 -5.69 4.10
N TRP A 306 -7.49 -4.65 4.86
CA TRP A 306 -6.59 -3.95 5.78
C TRP A 306 -6.67 -4.44 7.24
N HIS A 307 -7.42 -5.52 7.51
CA HIS A 307 -7.66 -6.09 8.84
C HIS A 307 -8.34 -5.12 9.83
N GLU A 308 -9.19 -4.25 9.29
CA GLU A 308 -9.83 -3.13 9.99
C GLU A 308 -11.27 -3.44 10.47
N MET A 309 -11.71 -4.70 10.39
CA MET A 309 -13.11 -5.08 10.64
C MET A 309 -13.61 -4.78 12.05
N THR A 310 -12.74 -4.79 13.07
CA THR A 310 -13.12 -4.49 14.45
C THR A 310 -13.66 -3.06 14.59
N VAL A 311 -13.01 -2.08 13.97
CA VAL A 311 -13.49 -0.70 13.97
C VAL A 311 -14.75 -0.53 13.17
N ILE A 312 -14.92 -1.26 12.06
CA ILE A 312 -16.18 -1.17 11.31
C ILE A 312 -17.36 -1.57 12.19
N GLU A 313 -17.20 -2.61 13.01
CA GLU A 313 -18.23 -3.03 13.97
C GLU A 313 -18.42 -2.01 15.11
N GLU A 314 -17.33 -1.49 15.69
CA GLU A 314 -17.41 -0.52 16.79
C GLU A 314 -18.03 0.82 16.35
N MET A 315 -17.76 1.26 15.12
CA MET A 315 -18.25 2.52 14.55
C MET A 315 -19.58 2.36 13.83
N MET A 316 -20.16 1.16 13.75
CA MET A 316 -21.42 0.91 13.04
C MET A 316 -22.55 1.89 13.44
N PRO A 317 -22.79 2.20 14.73
CA PRO A 317 -23.81 3.16 15.12
C PRO A 317 -23.53 4.57 14.58
N VAL A 318 -22.26 4.97 14.54
CA VAL A 318 -21.81 6.27 14.03
C VAL A 318 -22.04 6.33 12.52
N TYR A 319 -21.66 5.31 11.76
CA TYR A 319 -21.88 5.27 10.32
C TYR A 319 -23.36 5.43 9.96
N LEU A 320 -24.25 4.76 10.69
CA LEU A 320 -25.69 4.89 10.51
C LEU A 320 -26.20 6.30 10.84
N GLU A 321 -25.65 6.97 11.86
CA GLU A 321 -25.96 8.38 12.19
C GLU A 321 -25.67 9.31 11.01
N TYR A 322 -24.56 9.10 10.29
CA TYR A 322 -24.14 9.92 9.13
C TYR A 322 -24.62 9.38 7.77
N GLY A 323 -25.51 8.39 7.79
CA GLY A 323 -26.20 7.89 6.60
C GLY A 323 -25.33 7.04 5.66
N LEU A 324 -24.26 6.43 6.16
CA LEU A 324 -23.60 5.33 5.47
C LEU A 324 -24.51 4.11 5.60
N LYS A 325 -25.05 3.64 4.47
CA LYS A 325 -25.96 2.50 4.37
C LYS A 325 -25.41 1.52 3.35
#